data_AF-A0A553ECH4-F1
#
_entry.id   AF-A0A553ECH4-F1
#
_cell.length_a   1.000
_cell.length_b   1.000
_cell.length_c   1.000
_cell.angle_alpha   90.00
_cell.angle_beta   90.00
_cell.angle_gamma   90.00
#
_symmetry.space_group_name_H-M   'P 1'
#
loop_
_entity.id
_entity.type
_entity.pdbx_description
1 polymer ?
#
loop_
_entity_poly.entity_id
_entity_poly.type
_entity_poly.pdbx_seq_one_letter_code
_entity_poly.pdbx_strand_id
1 'polypeptide(L)'
;MKRGYFLWDKLIRNTNSTDGKREVEFKALVIESNYKVCAWVMIYKNIEGKTKYFCIPTQESSKEIWDKCFIDLRDTNLQTTAYLPITWAMMNLIGQLTNDYNNVCFSKGSMVLTQNMQYKTIETITNEDTLVVYDNIRKKLTTSKVKKLVTHDESKYEVYKITFTQKEELYADNSETFSNPSIIDGKKVIEATANHPILTNNGIKRIDELEYGNEVLVVNTLGETLTYIVSNIQKNYRKVDSVYNVILENGNTFVVDGVIVSTK
;
A
#
# COMPACT_ATOMS: atom_id res chain seq x y z
N MET A 1 -0.92 20.57 -10.31
CA MET A 1 -1.29 19.49 -9.37
C MET A 1 -1.08 20.01 -7.96
N LYS A 2 -1.97 19.73 -7.00
CA LYS A 2 -1.80 20.15 -5.60
C LYS A 2 -0.64 19.37 -4.97
N ARG A 3 0.17 19.98 -4.10
CA ARG A 3 1.22 19.26 -3.35
C ARG A 3 0.61 18.10 -2.56
N GLY A 4 1.30 16.96 -2.50
CA GLY A 4 0.82 15.76 -1.81
C GLY A 4 0.00 14.82 -2.69
N TYR A 5 0.00 14.99 -4.01
CA TYR A 5 -0.73 14.14 -4.96
C TYR A 5 0.11 13.83 -6.20
N PHE A 6 0.01 12.61 -6.72
CA PHE A 6 0.65 12.21 -7.97
C PHE A 6 -0.30 11.36 -8.84
N LEU A 7 -0.03 11.31 -10.15
CA LEU A 7 -0.73 10.40 -11.07
C LEU A 7 0.01 9.07 -11.12
N TRP A 8 -0.73 7.98 -10.97
CA TRP A 8 -0.14 6.65 -10.93
C TRP A 8 -0.18 5.99 -12.31
N ASP A 9 0.97 5.98 -12.99
CA ASP A 9 1.12 5.44 -14.34
C ASP A 9 1.01 3.90 -14.44
N LYS A 10 0.94 3.19 -13.30
CA LYS A 10 0.75 1.73 -13.29
C LYS A 10 -0.72 1.31 -13.42
N LEU A 11 -1.64 2.23 -13.15
CA LEU A 11 -3.07 1.97 -13.15
C LEU A 11 -3.70 2.71 -14.34
N ILE A 12 -3.28 2.32 -15.54
CA ILE A 12 -3.77 2.88 -16.79
C ILE A 12 -4.85 1.97 -17.35
N ARG A 13 -6.03 2.54 -17.64
CA ARG A 13 -7.03 1.87 -18.48
C ARG A 13 -7.21 2.66 -19.76
N ASN A 14 -7.14 1.98 -20.88
CA ASN A 14 -7.44 2.57 -22.18
C ASN A 14 -8.81 2.07 -22.63
N THR A 15 -9.67 2.99 -23.06
CA THR A 15 -10.88 2.65 -23.81
C THR A 15 -10.81 3.37 -25.15
N ASN A 16 -10.84 2.59 -26.23
CA ASN A 16 -10.96 3.16 -27.57
C ASN A 16 -12.44 3.32 -27.89
N SER A 17 -12.79 4.40 -28.57
CA SER A 17 -14.10 4.48 -29.20
C SER A 17 -14.23 3.39 -30.27
N THR A 18 -15.46 2.94 -30.53
CA THR A 18 -15.77 1.94 -31.57
C THR A 18 -15.32 2.36 -32.97
N ASP A 19 -15.09 3.65 -33.21
CA ASP A 19 -14.59 4.20 -34.46
C ASP A 19 -13.04 4.31 -34.53
N GLY A 20 -12.33 3.99 -33.43
CA GLY A 20 -10.86 4.02 -33.34
C GLY A 20 -10.23 5.42 -33.42
N LYS A 21 -11.02 6.49 -33.45
CA LYS A 21 -10.55 7.87 -33.67
C LYS A 21 -10.45 8.72 -32.41
N ARG A 22 -10.82 8.15 -31.25
CA ARG A 22 -10.78 8.83 -29.95
C ARG A 22 -10.06 7.94 -28.96
N GLU A 23 -9.20 8.57 -28.18
CA GLU A 23 -8.37 7.91 -27.18
C GLU A 23 -8.88 8.34 -25.81
N VAL A 24 -9.13 7.37 -24.95
CA VAL A 24 -9.45 7.60 -23.55
C VAL A 24 -8.47 6.84 -22.69
N GLU A 25 -7.76 7.58 -21.84
CA GLU A 25 -6.83 7.04 -20.86
C GLU A 25 -7.31 7.42 -19.47
N PHE A 26 -7.36 6.46 -18.55
CA PHE A 26 -7.66 6.70 -17.13
C PHE A 26 -6.40 6.51 -16.30
N LYS A 27 -6.06 7.48 -15.45
CA LYS A 27 -4.97 7.38 -14.47
C LYS A 27 -5.50 7.58 -13.06
N ALA A 28 -5.04 6.79 -12.09
CA ALA A 28 -5.37 7.06 -10.70
C ALA A 28 -4.66 8.32 -10.20
N LEU A 29 -5.41 9.21 -9.55
CA LEU A 29 -4.88 10.29 -8.73
C LEU A 29 -4.72 9.78 -7.31
N VAL A 30 -3.50 9.86 -6.80
CA VAL A 30 -3.10 9.23 -5.55
C VAL A 30 -2.57 10.26 -4.58
N ILE A 31 -2.91 10.13 -3.30
CA ILE A 31 -2.35 10.95 -2.22
C ILE A 31 -0.96 10.41 -1.87
N GLU A 32 0.09 11.24 -2.00
CA GLU A 32 1.50 10.85 -1.79
C GLU A 32 1.76 10.27 -0.39
N SER A 33 1.08 10.77 0.64
CA SER A 33 1.34 10.36 2.02
C SER A 33 0.85 8.96 2.36
N ASN A 34 -0.18 8.45 1.67
CA ASN A 34 -0.82 7.18 2.02
C ASN A 34 -1.19 6.31 0.83
N TYR A 35 -0.77 6.70 -0.38
CA TYR A 35 -1.00 5.99 -1.64
C TYR A 35 -2.48 5.62 -1.90
N LYS A 36 -3.41 6.38 -1.30
CA LYS A 36 -4.85 6.20 -1.51
C LYS A 36 -5.26 6.83 -2.82
N VAL A 37 -5.94 6.06 -3.66
CA VAL A 37 -6.61 6.61 -4.85
C VAL A 37 -7.74 7.52 -4.39
N CYS A 38 -7.63 8.81 -4.68
CA CYS A 38 -8.62 9.81 -4.30
C CYS A 38 -9.51 10.22 -5.46
N ALA A 39 -9.11 9.95 -6.70
CA ALA A 39 -9.89 10.16 -7.91
C ALA A 39 -9.25 9.39 -9.07
N TRP A 40 -9.97 9.29 -10.18
CA TRP A 40 -9.40 8.95 -11.48
C TRP A 40 -9.35 10.20 -12.36
N VAL A 41 -8.26 10.40 -13.07
CA VAL A 41 -8.16 11.41 -14.12
C VAL A 41 -8.36 10.72 -15.45
N MET A 42 -9.43 11.08 -16.15
CA MET A 42 -9.66 10.67 -17.52
C MET A 42 -9.04 11.71 -18.45
N ILE A 43 -8.17 11.25 -19.33
CA ILE A 43 -7.56 12.01 -20.41
C ILE A 43 -8.27 11.58 -21.69
N TYR A 44 -9.11 12.47 -22.22
CA TYR A 44 -9.90 12.22 -23.43
C TYR A 44 -9.35 13.05 -24.58
N LYS A 45 -8.98 12.40 -25.68
CA LYS A 45 -8.54 13.05 -26.91
C LYS A 45 -9.60 12.86 -27.99
N ASN A 46 -10.12 13.98 -28.50
CA ASN A 46 -11.15 13.94 -29.54
C ASN A 46 -10.55 13.67 -30.94
N ILE A 47 -11.43 13.53 -31.94
CA ILE A 47 -11.07 13.31 -33.34
C ILE A 47 -10.23 14.46 -33.96
N GLU A 48 -10.27 15.66 -33.37
CA GLU A 48 -9.47 16.82 -33.79
C GLU A 48 -8.11 16.87 -33.06
N GLY A 49 -7.81 15.89 -32.21
CA GLY A 49 -6.60 15.85 -31.39
C GLY A 49 -6.64 16.75 -30.14
N LYS A 50 -7.75 17.41 -29.83
CA LYS A 50 -7.91 18.22 -28.61
C LYS A 50 -8.09 17.32 -27.40
N THR A 51 -7.24 17.53 -26.41
CA THR A 51 -7.27 16.82 -25.12
C THR A 51 -8.14 17.55 -24.11
N LYS A 52 -9.01 16.81 -23.43
CA LYS A 52 -9.77 17.24 -22.27
C LYS A 52 -9.47 16.33 -21.09
N TYR A 53 -9.50 16.89 -19.89
CA TYR A 53 -9.26 16.18 -18.65
C TYR A 53 -10.53 16.20 -17.82
N PHE A 54 -10.89 15.05 -17.26
CA PHE A 54 -12.02 14.92 -16.37
C PHE A 54 -11.58 14.27 -15.07
N CYS A 55 -12.14 14.74 -13.98
CA CYS A 55 -11.94 14.13 -12.67
C CYS A 55 -13.14 13.22 -12.37
N ILE A 56 -12.89 11.95 -12.14
CA ILE A 56 -13.90 10.96 -11.77
C ILE A 56 -13.67 10.63 -10.29
N PRO A 57 -14.63 10.98 -9.41
CA PRO A 57 -14.48 10.76 -7.99
C PRO A 57 -14.51 9.26 -7.65
N THR A 58 -14.13 8.96 -6.42
CA THR A 58 -14.27 7.70 -5.71
C THR A 58 -15.19 7.94 -4.52
N GLN A 59 -15.62 6.87 -3.83
CA GLN A 59 -16.39 7.03 -2.58
C GLN A 59 -15.67 7.89 -1.54
N GLU A 60 -14.35 7.86 -1.57
CA GLU A 60 -13.47 8.52 -0.61
C GLU A 60 -13.01 9.92 -1.04
N SER A 61 -13.50 10.41 -2.18
CA SER A 61 -13.17 11.74 -2.68
C SER A 61 -13.77 12.83 -1.80
N SER A 62 -13.08 13.96 -1.68
CA SER A 62 -13.63 15.15 -1.03
C SER A 62 -14.83 15.69 -1.81
N LYS A 63 -15.70 16.44 -1.13
CA LYS A 63 -16.82 17.16 -1.75
C LYS A 63 -16.36 18.05 -2.93
N GLU A 64 -15.20 18.68 -2.79
CA GLU A 64 -14.60 19.52 -3.86
C GLU A 64 -14.38 18.73 -5.16
N ILE A 65 -13.90 17.48 -5.07
CA ILE A 65 -13.67 16.62 -6.24
C ILE A 65 -15.01 16.19 -6.87
N TRP A 66 -16.00 15.87 -6.04
CA TRP A 66 -17.36 15.57 -6.49
C TRP A 66 -17.99 16.75 -7.21
N ASP A 67 -17.95 17.95 -6.61
CA ASP A 67 -18.51 19.17 -7.18
C ASP A 67 -17.85 19.49 -8.53
N LYS A 68 -16.52 19.35 -8.62
CA LYS A 68 -15.79 19.53 -9.88
C LYS A 68 -16.22 18.53 -10.96
N CYS A 69 -16.38 17.26 -10.61
CA CYS A 69 -16.87 16.24 -11.54
C CYS A 69 -18.26 16.60 -12.10
N PHE A 70 -19.18 17.04 -11.24
CA PHE A 70 -20.53 17.44 -11.67
C PHE A 70 -20.54 18.70 -12.52
N ILE A 71 -19.67 19.67 -12.22
CA ILE A 71 -19.48 20.86 -13.06
C ILE A 71 -18.97 20.45 -14.45
N ASP A 72 -17.91 19.63 -14.49
CA ASP A 72 -17.32 19.15 -15.75
C ASP A 72 -18.34 18.36 -16.58
N LEU A 73 -19.18 17.54 -15.93
CA LEU A 73 -20.27 16.79 -16.57
C LEU A 73 -21.38 17.69 -17.11
N ARG A 74 -21.72 18.76 -16.39
CA ARG A 74 -22.75 19.72 -16.82
C ARG A 74 -22.27 20.56 -18.00
N ASP A 75 -21.05 21.06 -17.92
CA ASP A 75 -20.45 21.95 -18.92
C ASP A 75 -20.06 21.17 -20.19
N THR A 76 -19.78 19.87 -20.02
CA THR A 76 -19.64 18.93 -21.12
C THR A 76 -21.02 18.56 -21.61
N ASN A 77 -21.53 19.35 -22.55
CA ASN A 77 -22.81 19.15 -23.22
C ASN A 77 -23.07 17.64 -23.40
N LEU A 78 -24.14 17.13 -22.77
CA LEU A 78 -24.46 15.70 -22.56
C LEU A 78 -24.54 14.86 -23.86
N GLN A 79 -24.41 15.50 -25.02
CA GLN A 79 -24.37 14.89 -26.35
C GLN A 79 -22.94 14.68 -26.90
N THR A 80 -21.90 15.15 -26.20
CA THR A 80 -20.52 14.86 -26.60
C THR A 80 -20.17 13.42 -26.23
N THR A 81 -19.46 12.73 -27.13
CA THR A 81 -19.08 11.32 -27.01
C THR A 81 -18.17 11.00 -25.82
N ALA A 82 -17.73 12.01 -25.07
CA ALA A 82 -16.99 11.86 -23.81
C ALA A 82 -17.87 11.42 -22.63
N TYR A 83 -19.20 11.61 -22.71
CA TYR A 83 -20.13 11.16 -21.66
C TYR A 83 -20.10 9.64 -21.46
N LEU A 84 -20.09 8.86 -22.56
CA LEU A 84 -20.09 7.39 -22.49
C LEU A 84 -18.88 6.82 -21.71
N PRO A 85 -17.63 7.25 -21.99
CA PRO A 85 -16.47 6.87 -21.17
C PRO A 85 -16.60 7.30 -19.71
N ILE A 86 -17.15 8.48 -19.41
CA ILE A 86 -17.32 8.95 -18.03
C ILE A 86 -18.36 8.09 -17.31
N THR A 87 -19.51 7.82 -17.91
CA THR A 87 -20.54 6.93 -17.33
C THR A 87 -20.00 5.52 -17.13
N TRP A 88 -19.29 4.97 -18.12
CA TRP A 88 -18.62 3.67 -17.98
C TRP A 88 -17.66 3.68 -16.79
N ALA A 89 -16.84 4.72 -16.67
CA ALA A 89 -15.86 4.84 -15.59
C ALA A 89 -16.54 5.05 -14.24
N MET A 90 -17.64 5.79 -14.17
CA MET A 90 -18.42 5.93 -12.95
C MET A 90 -19.02 4.58 -12.52
N MET A 91 -19.56 3.79 -13.45
CA MET A 91 -20.15 2.49 -13.14
C MET A 91 -19.10 1.43 -12.77
N ASN A 92 -17.93 1.47 -13.39
CA ASN A 92 -16.92 0.41 -13.25
C ASN A 92 -15.78 0.79 -12.29
N LEU A 93 -15.43 2.06 -12.13
CA LEU A 93 -14.28 2.47 -11.31
C LEU A 93 -14.67 3.00 -9.93
N ILE A 94 -15.88 3.56 -9.76
CA ILE A 94 -16.37 4.00 -8.44
C ILE A 94 -16.65 2.81 -7.53
N GLY A 95 -17.10 1.68 -8.11
CA GLY A 95 -17.41 0.44 -7.37
C GLY A 95 -16.28 -0.60 -7.31
N GLN A 96 -15.24 -0.51 -8.14
CA GLN A 96 -14.11 -1.46 -8.10
C GLN A 96 -12.97 -1.03 -7.16
N LEU A 97 -12.98 0.21 -6.67
CA LEU A 97 -12.03 0.65 -5.65
C LEU A 97 -12.44 0.27 -4.23
N THR A 98 -13.58 -0.39 -4.05
CA THR A 98 -13.99 -0.92 -2.74
C THR A 98 -13.46 -2.34 -2.57
N ASN A 99 -12.63 -2.51 -1.54
CA ASN A 99 -12.23 -3.75 -0.85
C ASN A 99 -10.77 -4.20 -0.95
N ASP A 100 -9.95 -3.64 -1.84
CA ASP A 100 -8.52 -3.99 -1.86
C ASP A 100 -7.74 -3.41 -0.66
N TYR A 101 -8.37 -2.61 0.20
CA TYR A 101 -7.75 -2.03 1.39
C TYR A 101 -8.13 -2.74 2.70
N ASN A 102 -9.29 -3.41 2.75
CA ASN A 102 -9.72 -4.17 3.96
C ASN A 102 -8.91 -5.45 4.15
N ASN A 103 -8.13 -5.86 3.14
CA ASN A 103 -7.35 -7.08 3.19
C ASN A 103 -5.86 -6.79 3.47
N VAL A 104 -5.45 -5.58 3.86
CA VAL A 104 -4.04 -5.26 4.17
C VAL A 104 -3.72 -5.79 5.56
N CYS A 105 -3.25 -7.04 5.65
CA CYS A 105 -3.16 -7.73 6.93
C CYS A 105 -2.00 -8.72 6.99
N PHE A 106 -1.67 -9.12 8.20
CA PHE A 106 -0.68 -10.12 8.54
C PHE A 106 -1.33 -11.38 9.05
N SER A 107 -0.62 -12.50 8.89
CA SER A 107 -1.05 -13.77 9.48
C SER A 107 -0.87 -13.79 10.99
N LYS A 108 -1.60 -14.68 11.67
CA LYS A 108 -1.40 -14.96 13.09
C LYS A 108 0.07 -15.32 13.38
N GLY A 109 0.62 -14.80 14.49
CA GLY A 109 1.99 -15.08 14.91
C GLY A 109 3.05 -14.12 14.34
N SER A 110 2.67 -13.20 13.45
CA SER A 110 3.55 -12.10 13.06
C SER A 110 3.97 -11.26 14.26
N MET A 111 5.25 -10.90 14.34
CA MET A 111 5.84 -10.27 15.51
C MET A 111 6.00 -8.76 15.31
N VAL A 112 5.35 -7.96 16.15
CA VAL A 112 5.39 -6.49 16.07
C VAL A 112 6.42 -5.94 17.05
N LEU A 113 7.21 -4.95 16.63
CA LEU A 113 8.20 -4.31 17.49
C LEU A 113 7.56 -3.21 18.35
N THR A 114 7.64 -3.36 19.66
CA THR A 114 7.13 -2.40 20.65
C THR A 114 8.18 -1.33 20.99
N GLN A 115 7.77 -0.23 21.62
CA GLN A 115 8.64 0.87 22.04
C GLN A 115 9.87 0.45 22.87
N ASN A 116 9.79 -0.69 23.57
CA ASN A 116 10.88 -1.23 24.37
C ASN A 116 11.87 -2.08 23.55
N MET A 117 11.78 -2.01 22.22
CA MET A 117 12.54 -2.84 21.27
C MET A 117 12.33 -4.34 21.46
N GLN A 118 11.18 -4.72 22.04
CA GLN A 118 10.76 -6.11 22.24
C GLN A 118 9.66 -6.48 21.25
N TYR A 119 9.68 -7.73 20.80
CA TYR A 119 8.66 -8.25 19.91
C TYR A 119 7.45 -8.77 20.69
N LYS A 120 6.27 -8.47 20.17
CA LYS A 120 4.99 -8.95 20.68
C LYS A 120 4.16 -9.48 19.53
N THR A 121 3.50 -10.61 19.71
CA THR A 121 2.63 -11.23 18.69
C THR A 121 1.48 -10.30 18.31
N ILE A 122 1.20 -10.13 17.02
CA ILE A 122 0.21 -9.18 16.51
C ILE A 122 -1.19 -9.39 17.09
N GLU A 123 -1.59 -10.64 17.34
CA GLU A 123 -2.89 -10.98 17.93
C GLU A 123 -3.05 -10.54 19.40
N THR A 124 -1.95 -10.22 20.09
CA THR A 124 -1.95 -9.78 21.50
C THR A 124 -1.80 -8.27 21.66
N ILE A 125 -1.72 -7.54 20.54
CA ILE A 125 -1.60 -6.08 20.55
C ILE A 125 -2.91 -5.46 21.01
N THR A 126 -2.80 -4.51 21.92
CA THR A 126 -3.90 -3.77 22.54
C THR A 126 -3.71 -2.28 22.34
N ASN A 127 -4.75 -1.50 22.62
CA ASN A 127 -4.66 -0.05 22.52
C ASN A 127 -3.72 0.59 23.55
N GLU A 128 -3.28 -0.14 24.58
CA GLU A 128 -2.28 0.35 25.54
C GLU A 128 -0.83 0.15 25.06
N ASP A 129 -0.64 -0.57 23.96
CA ASP A 129 0.69 -0.78 23.40
C ASP A 129 1.14 0.43 22.58
N THR A 130 2.44 0.71 22.66
CA THR A 130 3.12 1.69 21.81
C THR A 130 4.12 0.95 20.92
N LEU A 131 4.04 1.18 19.62
CA LEU A 131 4.83 0.52 18.60
C LEU A 131 5.95 1.41 18.07
N VAL A 132 7.00 0.78 17.57
CA VAL A 132 8.06 1.47 16.83
C VAL A 132 7.56 1.79 15.42
N VAL A 133 7.71 3.06 15.04
CA VAL A 133 7.26 3.64 13.77
C VAL A 133 8.45 4.23 13.05
N TYR A 134 8.42 4.25 11.72
CA TYR A 134 9.46 4.88 10.90
C TYR A 134 8.94 6.16 10.24
N ASP A 135 9.45 7.31 10.67
CA ASP A 135 9.16 8.59 10.02
C ASP A 135 9.94 8.69 8.71
N ASN A 136 9.26 8.47 7.59
CA ASN A 136 9.88 8.47 6.26
C ASN A 136 10.40 9.88 5.84
N ILE A 137 9.88 10.95 6.43
CA ILE A 137 10.33 12.32 6.14
C ILE A 137 11.64 12.58 6.88
N ARG A 138 11.69 12.22 8.17
CA ARG A 138 12.88 12.44 9.01
C ARG A 138 13.91 11.32 8.91
N LYS A 139 13.56 10.20 8.27
CA LYS A 139 14.34 8.97 8.20
C LYS A 139 14.78 8.47 9.58
N LYS A 140 13.87 8.51 10.55
CA LYS A 140 14.15 8.16 11.95
C LYS A 140 13.06 7.28 12.54
N LEU A 141 13.47 6.40 13.46
CA LEU A 141 12.53 5.68 14.30
C LEU A 141 11.91 6.61 15.32
N THR A 142 10.61 6.48 15.50
CA THR A 142 9.79 7.14 16.49
C THR A 142 8.86 6.10 17.10
N THR A 143 7.90 6.54 17.90
CA THR A 143 6.91 5.66 18.51
C THR A 143 5.49 6.20 18.33
N SER A 144 4.51 5.31 18.32
CA SER A 144 3.10 5.67 18.21
C SER A 144 2.22 4.69 18.97
N LYS A 145 1.18 5.21 19.63
CA LYS A 145 0.21 4.40 20.37
C LYS A 145 -0.73 3.70 19.39
N VAL A 146 -1.11 2.47 19.73
CA VAL A 146 -2.09 1.70 18.98
C VAL A 146 -3.47 2.31 19.22
N LYS A 147 -4.12 2.72 18.12
CA LYS A 147 -5.51 3.20 18.16
C LYS A 147 -6.49 2.04 18.20
N LYS A 148 -6.25 1.01 17.38
CA LYS A 148 -7.13 -0.16 17.27
C LYS A 148 -6.41 -1.33 16.62
N LEU A 149 -6.63 -2.54 17.12
CA LEU A 149 -6.38 -3.79 16.39
C LEU A 149 -7.59 -4.12 15.50
N VAL A 150 -7.33 -4.39 14.22
CA VAL A 150 -8.32 -4.84 13.24
C VAL A 150 -8.10 -6.32 13.01
N THR A 151 -9.16 -7.10 13.21
CA THR A 151 -9.17 -8.54 12.96
C THR A 151 -10.25 -8.85 11.94
N HIS A 152 -9.93 -9.71 10.97
CA HIS A 152 -10.90 -10.22 10.01
C HIS A 152 -10.93 -11.74 10.09
N ASP A 153 -12.11 -12.29 10.36
CA ASP A 153 -12.33 -13.71 10.70
C ASP A 153 -13.33 -14.41 9.75
N GLU A 154 -13.39 -13.99 8.49
CA GLU A 154 -14.52 -14.39 7.60
C GLU A 154 -14.10 -14.94 6.24
N SER A 155 -12.81 -15.25 6.02
CA SER A 155 -12.37 -15.73 4.70
C SER A 155 -11.07 -16.51 4.80
N LYS A 156 -10.91 -17.53 3.96
CA LYS A 156 -9.62 -18.19 3.75
C LYS A 156 -8.70 -17.22 3.01
N TYR A 157 -8.03 -16.33 3.75
CA TYR A 157 -7.13 -15.32 3.21
C TYR A 157 -5.88 -15.97 2.61
N GLU A 158 -5.55 -15.62 1.38
CA GLU A 158 -4.30 -16.06 0.73
C GLU A 158 -3.13 -15.20 1.21
N VAL A 159 -2.14 -15.86 1.80
CA VAL A 159 -0.97 -15.23 2.39
C VAL A 159 0.25 -15.53 1.52
N TYR A 160 1.06 -14.50 1.31
CA TYR A 160 2.35 -14.55 0.65
C TYR A 160 3.43 -14.69 1.70
N LYS A 161 4.46 -15.47 1.41
CA LYS A 161 5.65 -15.57 2.26
C LYS A 161 6.84 -14.99 1.52
N ILE A 162 7.40 -13.90 2.07
CA ILE A 162 8.56 -13.23 1.50
C ILE A 162 9.75 -13.45 2.42
N THR A 163 10.88 -13.85 1.85
CA THR A 163 12.14 -13.99 2.58
C THR A 163 13.11 -12.92 2.14
N PHE A 164 13.76 -12.29 3.12
CA PHE A 164 14.75 -11.26 2.91
C PHE A 164 16.09 -11.70 3.47
N THR A 165 17.17 -11.44 2.73
CA THR A 165 18.54 -11.64 3.16
C THR A 165 19.21 -10.29 3.35
N GLN A 166 20.07 -10.16 4.35
CA GLN A 166 20.83 -8.92 4.51
C GLN A 166 21.67 -8.67 3.26
N LYS A 167 21.64 -7.43 2.75
CA LYS A 167 22.54 -7.02 1.68
C LYS A 167 23.92 -6.87 2.34
N GLU A 168 24.80 -7.85 2.14
CA GLU A 168 26.14 -7.85 2.76
C GLU A 168 26.89 -6.53 2.47
N GLU A 169 27.30 -5.85 3.53
CA GLU A 169 28.71 -5.51 3.64
C GLU A 169 29.33 -6.60 4.51
N LEU A 170 30.43 -7.20 4.05
CA LEU A 170 31.19 -8.25 4.73
C LEU A 170 31.58 -7.81 6.15
N TYR A 171 30.78 -8.15 7.15
CA TYR A 171 31.18 -8.09 8.55
C TYR A 171 30.81 -9.41 9.22
N ALA A 172 31.82 -10.12 9.69
CA ALA A 172 31.67 -11.24 10.58
C ALA A 172 31.20 -10.71 11.94
N ASP A 173 29.89 -10.67 12.17
CA ASP A 173 29.34 -10.47 13.50
C ASP A 173 28.88 -11.81 14.08
N ASN A 174 29.55 -12.23 15.15
CA ASN A 174 29.23 -13.44 15.93
C ASN A 174 28.30 -13.13 17.11
N SER A 175 27.51 -12.06 17.05
CA SER A 175 26.58 -11.73 18.13
C SER A 175 25.33 -12.63 18.08
N GLU A 176 25.37 -13.72 18.85
CA GLU A 176 24.18 -14.48 19.26
C GLU A 176 23.27 -13.61 20.16
N THR A 177 22.52 -12.68 19.58
CA THR A 177 21.51 -11.93 20.34
C THR A 177 20.34 -11.48 19.47
N PHE A 178 19.50 -12.41 19.02
CA PHE A 178 18.20 -12.04 18.44
C PHE A 178 17.10 -13.00 18.86
N SER A 179 16.33 -12.62 19.88
CA SER A 179 15.04 -13.22 20.22
C SER A 179 13.94 -12.71 19.27
N ASN A 180 14.13 -12.87 17.96
CA ASN A 180 13.05 -12.77 16.99
C ASN A 180 12.87 -14.14 16.31
N PRO A 181 11.79 -14.89 16.61
CA PRO A 181 11.55 -16.22 16.06
C PRO A 181 11.31 -16.22 14.54
N SER A 182 11.13 -15.05 13.92
CA SER A 182 10.98 -14.89 12.46
C SER A 182 12.33 -14.80 11.72
N ILE A 183 13.45 -15.01 12.42
CA ILE A 183 14.78 -15.19 11.81
C ILE A 183 15.02 -16.68 11.55
N ILE A 184 15.09 -17.06 10.27
CA ILE A 184 15.56 -18.39 9.87
C ILE A 184 16.92 -18.18 9.21
N ASP A 185 18.01 -18.62 9.84
CA ASP A 185 19.35 -18.63 9.23
C ASP A 185 19.83 -17.21 8.79
N GLY A 186 19.67 -16.21 9.66
CA GLY A 186 19.98 -14.81 9.35
C GLY A 186 19.02 -14.12 8.36
N LYS A 187 17.99 -14.83 7.88
CA LYS A 187 16.98 -14.30 6.96
C LYS A 187 15.75 -13.83 7.71
N LYS A 188 15.16 -12.74 7.26
CA LYS A 188 13.88 -12.23 7.76
C LYS A 188 12.75 -12.78 6.90
N VAL A 189 11.67 -13.21 7.54
CA VAL A 189 10.50 -13.74 6.86
C VAL A 189 9.28 -12.94 7.27
N ILE A 190 8.46 -12.55 6.30
CA ILE A 190 7.17 -11.93 6.55
C ILE A 190 6.07 -12.73 5.85
N GLU A 191 4.94 -12.86 6.54
CA GLU A 191 3.73 -13.51 6.04
C GLU A 191 2.58 -12.50 6.04
N ALA A 192 2.25 -11.99 4.85
CA ALA A 192 1.26 -10.94 4.67
C ALA A 192 0.40 -11.18 3.43
N THR A 193 -0.74 -10.50 3.34
CA THR A 193 -1.60 -10.51 2.16
C THR A 193 -0.94 -9.81 0.97
N ALA A 194 -1.37 -10.15 -0.25
CA ALA A 194 -0.77 -9.67 -1.51
C ALA A 194 -0.68 -8.14 -1.62
N ASN A 195 -1.69 -7.45 -1.12
CA ASN A 195 -1.83 -6.00 -1.16
C ASN A 195 -1.07 -5.26 -0.04
N HIS A 196 -0.38 -5.97 0.86
CA HIS A 196 0.24 -5.32 2.01
C HIS A 196 1.39 -4.39 1.57
N PRO A 197 1.38 -3.10 1.94
CA PRO A 197 2.41 -2.15 1.53
C PRO A 197 3.65 -2.27 2.43
N ILE A 198 4.82 -2.39 1.81
CA ILE A 198 6.12 -2.46 2.45
C ILE A 198 6.99 -1.28 2.03
N LEU A 199 7.81 -0.77 2.96
CA LEU A 199 8.71 0.33 2.66
C LEU A 199 10.00 -0.21 2.02
N THR A 200 10.19 0.12 0.74
CA THR A 200 11.43 -0.15 0.00
C THR A 200 12.29 1.12 -0.10
N ASN A 201 13.57 0.96 -0.44
CA ASN A 201 14.45 2.12 -0.71
C ASN A 201 13.94 3.01 -1.86
N ASN A 202 13.13 2.44 -2.76
CA ASN A 202 12.52 3.14 -3.90
C ASN A 202 11.07 3.58 -3.63
N GLY A 203 10.65 3.61 -2.36
CA GLY A 203 9.30 3.98 -1.95
C GLY A 203 8.45 2.78 -1.52
N ILE A 204 7.15 2.98 -1.35
CA ILE A 204 6.24 1.93 -0.88
C ILE A 204 5.86 1.03 -2.06
N LYS A 205 5.93 -0.29 -1.88
CA LYS A 205 5.46 -1.30 -2.84
C LYS A 205 4.52 -2.28 -2.16
N ARG A 206 3.57 -2.87 -2.89
CA ARG A 206 2.79 -4.01 -2.38
C ARG A 206 3.63 -5.28 -2.36
N ILE A 207 3.29 -6.24 -1.50
CA ILE A 207 3.92 -7.57 -1.45
C ILE A 207 3.88 -8.28 -2.82
N ASP A 208 2.76 -8.18 -3.56
CA ASP A 208 2.61 -8.79 -4.90
C ASP A 208 3.38 -8.07 -6.01
N GLU A 209 3.83 -6.85 -5.77
CA GLU A 209 4.70 -6.06 -6.65
C GLU A 209 6.19 -6.18 -6.31
N LEU A 210 6.54 -6.92 -5.25
CA LEU A 210 7.94 -7.16 -4.92
C LEU A 210 8.57 -8.08 -5.97
N GLU A 211 9.82 -7.77 -6.29
CA GLU A 211 10.65 -8.56 -7.18
C GLU A 211 11.96 -8.93 -6.47
N TYR A 212 12.61 -9.99 -6.92
CA TYR A 212 13.92 -10.39 -6.44
C TYR A 212 14.91 -9.21 -6.50
N GLY A 213 15.71 -9.05 -5.45
CA GLY A 213 16.68 -7.96 -5.34
C GLY A 213 16.09 -6.60 -4.95
N ASN A 214 14.76 -6.47 -4.79
CA ASN A 214 14.19 -5.26 -4.20
C ASN A 214 14.70 -5.06 -2.78
N GLU A 215 15.07 -3.83 -2.44
CA GLU A 215 15.67 -3.48 -1.15
C GLU A 215 14.60 -2.96 -0.19
N VAL A 216 14.55 -3.53 1.01
CA VAL A 216 13.64 -3.15 2.10
C VAL A 216 14.41 -2.69 3.32
N LEU A 217 13.78 -1.83 4.10
CA LEU A 217 14.34 -1.38 5.37
C LEU A 217 13.88 -2.29 6.51
N VAL A 218 14.86 -2.77 7.27
CA VAL A 218 14.68 -3.67 8.41
C VAL A 218 15.21 -2.96 9.66
N VAL A 219 14.52 -3.10 10.78
CA VAL A 219 14.94 -2.57 12.08
C VAL A 219 15.38 -3.72 12.96
N ASN A 220 16.59 -3.61 13.53
CA ASN A 220 17.08 -4.55 14.52
C ASN A 220 16.62 -4.15 15.93
N THR A 221 16.82 -5.03 16.91
CA THR A 221 16.46 -4.78 18.33
C THR A 221 17.34 -3.70 18.98
N LEU A 222 18.44 -3.30 18.35
CA LEU A 222 19.29 -2.20 18.78
C LEU A 222 18.79 -0.83 18.29
N GLY A 223 17.76 -0.80 17.43
CA GLY A 223 17.18 0.42 16.87
C GLY A 223 17.88 0.91 15.62
N GLU A 224 18.74 0.08 15.02
CA GLU A 224 19.44 0.39 13.78
C GLU A 224 18.58 -0.03 12.59
N THR A 225 18.63 0.78 11.53
CA THR A 225 17.97 0.47 10.26
C THR A 225 18.98 -0.15 9.31
N LEU A 226 18.73 -1.38 8.91
CA LEU A 226 19.54 -2.18 7.99
C LEU A 226 18.81 -2.33 6.64
N THR A 227 19.57 -2.58 5.57
CA THR A 227 19.00 -2.87 4.25
C THR A 227 19.05 -4.36 3.97
N TYR A 228 17.90 -4.93 3.65
CA TYR A 228 17.76 -6.33 3.23
C TYR A 228 17.23 -6.38 1.80
N ILE A 229 17.53 -7.46 1.09
CA ILE A 229 17.07 -7.70 -0.27
C ILE A 229 16.07 -8.86 -0.30
N VAL A 230 15.06 -8.76 -1.16
CA VAL A 230 14.12 -9.86 -1.41
C VAL A 230 14.87 -11.02 -2.07
N SER A 231 14.92 -12.16 -1.38
CA SER A 231 15.64 -13.37 -1.81
C SER A 231 14.72 -14.52 -2.18
N ASN A 232 13.46 -14.51 -1.72
CA ASN A 232 12.46 -15.50 -2.10
C ASN A 232 11.04 -14.94 -1.99
N ILE A 233 10.17 -15.33 -2.93
CA ILE A 233 8.76 -14.94 -2.97
C ILE A 233 7.91 -16.19 -3.21
N GLN A 234 7.12 -16.58 -2.20
CA GLN A 234 6.15 -17.66 -2.31
C GLN A 234 4.74 -17.07 -2.36
N LYS A 235 4.18 -17.02 -3.58
CA LYS A 235 2.77 -16.63 -3.79
C LYS A 235 1.85 -17.74 -3.32
N ASN A 236 0.71 -17.38 -2.72
CA ASN A 236 -0.30 -18.33 -2.23
C ASN A 236 0.30 -19.42 -1.31
N TYR A 237 1.24 -19.04 -0.45
CA TYR A 237 1.97 -19.94 0.43
C TYR A 237 1.03 -20.79 1.29
N ARG A 238 0.02 -20.15 1.89
CA ARG A 238 -1.06 -20.84 2.59
C ARG A 238 -2.32 -19.98 2.65
N LYS A 239 -3.42 -20.63 3.03
CA LYS A 239 -4.66 -19.96 3.40
C LYS A 239 -4.80 -19.92 4.92
N VAL A 240 -5.19 -18.79 5.47
CA VAL A 240 -5.42 -18.60 6.91
C VAL A 240 -6.84 -18.11 7.16
N ASP A 241 -7.41 -18.50 8.29
CA ASP A 241 -8.80 -18.16 8.64
C ASP A 241 -8.93 -16.75 9.25
N SER A 242 -7.85 -16.27 9.87
CA SER A 242 -7.79 -14.97 10.53
C SER A 242 -6.57 -14.18 10.10
N VAL A 243 -6.76 -12.89 9.87
CA VAL A 243 -5.69 -11.93 9.60
C VAL A 243 -5.83 -10.67 10.45
N TYR A 244 -4.71 -10.03 10.74
CA TYR A 244 -4.62 -8.92 11.68
C TYR A 244 -3.97 -7.69 11.05
N ASN A 245 -4.45 -6.51 11.41
CA ASN A 245 -3.80 -5.24 11.09
C ASN A 245 -3.87 -4.30 12.30
N VAL A 246 -2.94 -3.34 12.38
CA VAL A 246 -2.86 -2.39 13.49
C VAL A 246 -3.06 -0.98 12.97
N ILE A 247 -4.03 -0.25 13.51
CA ILE A 247 -4.23 1.18 13.25
C ILE A 247 -3.52 1.95 14.36
N LEU A 248 -2.68 2.92 13.97
CA LEU A 248 -1.94 3.79 14.88
C LEU A 248 -2.66 5.12 15.11
N GLU A 249 -2.37 5.79 16.22
CA GLU A 249 -2.85 7.16 16.45
C GLU A 249 -2.14 8.17 15.53
N ASN A 250 -0.82 8.01 15.39
CA ASN A 250 0.04 8.86 14.58
C ASN A 250 0.98 8.03 13.71
N GLY A 251 1.23 8.49 12.48
CA GLY A 251 2.06 7.76 11.53
C GLY A 251 1.32 6.63 10.82
N ASN A 252 1.94 6.12 9.77
CA ASN A 252 1.38 5.13 8.85
C ASN A 252 2.36 3.98 8.58
N THR A 253 3.36 3.81 9.44
CA THR A 253 4.35 2.76 9.34
C THR A 253 4.56 2.11 10.70
N PHE A 254 4.94 0.86 10.71
CA PHE A 254 5.34 0.13 11.91
C PHE A 254 6.24 -1.03 11.53
N VAL A 255 6.82 -1.71 12.51
CA VAL A 255 7.78 -2.79 12.27
C VAL A 255 7.13 -4.14 12.57
N VAL A 256 7.08 -5.01 11.56
CA VAL A 256 6.57 -6.39 11.64
C VAL A 256 7.64 -7.35 11.16
N ASP A 257 7.94 -8.36 11.98
CA ASP A 257 9.00 -9.35 11.76
C ASP A 257 10.37 -8.69 11.47
N GLY A 258 10.57 -7.49 12.02
CA GLY A 258 11.74 -6.65 11.80
C GLY A 258 11.68 -5.79 10.54
N VAL A 259 10.70 -5.95 9.65
CA VAL A 259 10.60 -5.17 8.42
C VAL A 259 9.67 -3.96 8.61
N ILE A 260 10.04 -2.81 8.03
CA ILE A 260 9.18 -1.63 8.05
C ILE A 260 8.06 -1.79 7.03
N VAL A 261 6.85 -1.85 7.55
CA VAL A 261 5.60 -1.99 6.79
C VAL A 261 4.76 -0.74 6.95
N SER A 262 3.83 -0.51 6.02
CA SER A 262 2.89 0.59 6.12
C SER A 262 1.51 0.09 6.55
N THR A 263 0.91 0.80 7.50
CA THR A 263 -0.47 0.61 7.91
C THR A 263 -1.27 1.88 7.66
N LYS A 264 -2.58 1.74 7.66
CA LYS A 264 -3.52 2.83 7.67
C LYS A 264 -4.53 2.64 8.80
#